data_AF-A0A1F7I119-F1
#
_entry.id   AF-A0A1F7I119-F1
#
_cell.length_a   1.000
_cell.length_b   1.000
_cell.length_c   1.000
_cell.angle_alpha   90.00
_cell.angle_beta   90.00
_cell.angle_gamma   90.00
#
_symmetry.space_group_name_H-M   'P 1'
#
loop_
_entity.id
_entity.type
_entity.pdbx_description
1 polymer ?
#
loop_
_entity_poly.entity_id
_entity_poly.type
_entity_poly.pdbx_seq_one_letter_code
_entity_poly.pdbx_strand_id
1 'polypeptide(L)'
;MEELLNENKFKNKQYHLAYEWVKLKQGKMSSRTGNVVEAEWLIDEAKKRISKKFKLDENTAEIIAAAAVKYSFLKNNVFSQIAFDFDESISLEGNSGPYLLYTFVRTQSVLKKATTRVRPQQSGTVSLNPEEKELLRMLHIFSEIVFEAAKNYSPNLIANYLYDLAQKYNLFYQKHKILEADEKTKKFRLLLNTATAKVIKKGLYLLGIKTVEKM
;
A
#
# COMPACT_ATOMS: atom_id res chain seq x y z
N MET A 1 38.16 -24.55 -5.61
CA MET A 1 37.08 -24.65 -6.62
C MET A 1 35.98 -25.62 -6.20
N GLU A 2 36.28 -26.78 -5.62
CA GLU A 2 35.25 -27.74 -5.17
C GLU A 2 34.26 -27.18 -4.13
N GLU A 3 34.69 -26.27 -3.27
CA GLU A 3 33.82 -25.67 -2.25
C GLU A 3 32.72 -24.75 -2.84
N LEU A 4 32.96 -24.21 -4.04
CA LEU A 4 32.02 -23.36 -4.78
C LEU A 4 31.01 -24.18 -5.61
N LEU A 5 31.28 -25.46 -5.85
CA LEU A 5 30.46 -26.37 -6.67
C LEU A 5 29.77 -27.46 -5.83
N ASN A 6 29.65 -27.26 -4.51
CA ASN A 6 29.02 -28.23 -3.62
C ASN A 6 27.50 -28.28 -3.86
N GLU A 7 27.09 -29.18 -4.75
CA GLU A 7 25.68 -29.37 -5.15
C GLU A 7 24.78 -29.61 -3.94
N ASN A 8 25.19 -30.45 -2.99
CA ASN A 8 24.44 -30.73 -1.76
C ASN A 8 24.19 -29.47 -0.90
N LYS A 9 25.14 -28.52 -0.91
CA LYS A 9 25.03 -27.27 -0.16
C LYS A 9 24.00 -26.32 -0.78
N PHE A 10 23.94 -26.24 -2.11
CA PHE A 10 23.19 -25.21 -2.86
C PHE A 10 21.90 -25.71 -3.54
N LYS A 11 21.69 -27.02 -3.65
CA LYS A 11 20.48 -27.62 -4.21
C LYS A 11 19.22 -27.02 -3.59
N ASN A 12 18.31 -26.54 -4.43
CA ASN A 12 17.04 -25.89 -4.05
C ASN A 12 17.17 -24.62 -3.18
N LYS A 13 18.36 -24.01 -3.09
CA LYS A 13 18.60 -22.73 -2.39
C LYS A 13 18.94 -21.57 -3.34
N GLN A 14 18.89 -21.84 -4.64
CA GLN A 14 19.13 -20.85 -5.69
C GLN A 14 17.81 -20.57 -6.39
N TYR A 15 17.51 -19.29 -6.56
CA TYR A 15 16.32 -18.84 -7.26
C TYR A 15 16.67 -17.63 -8.12
N HIS A 16 16.37 -17.71 -9.41
CA HIS A 16 16.52 -16.59 -10.33
C HIS A 16 15.18 -15.85 -10.43
N LEU A 17 15.08 -14.71 -9.76
CA LEU A 17 13.93 -13.82 -9.89
C LEU A 17 14.13 -12.91 -11.12
N ALA A 18 13.72 -13.39 -12.29
CA ALA A 18 13.72 -12.57 -13.49
C ALA A 18 12.72 -11.41 -13.36
N TYR A 19 13.07 -10.26 -13.93
CA TYR A 19 12.21 -9.08 -13.96
C TYR A 19 12.29 -8.37 -15.32
N GLU A 20 11.21 -7.68 -15.67
CA GLU A 20 11.10 -6.91 -16.91
C GLU A 20 11.55 -5.46 -16.75
N TRP A 21 11.74 -4.79 -17.90
CA TRP A 21 12.24 -3.43 -17.95
C TRP A 21 11.21 -2.39 -17.52
N VAL A 22 11.73 -1.30 -16.93
CA VAL A 22 10.97 -0.09 -16.63
C VAL A 22 11.21 0.93 -17.74
N LYS A 23 10.13 1.53 -18.24
CA LYS A 23 10.10 2.61 -19.22
C LYS A 23 9.32 3.78 -18.65
N LEU A 24 9.75 5.01 -18.93
CA LEU A 24 8.91 6.18 -18.69
C LEU A 24 7.87 6.25 -19.80
N LYS A 25 6.62 6.55 -19.46
CA LYS A 25 5.55 6.73 -20.46
C LYS A 25 5.77 7.99 -21.30
N GLN A 26 6.44 8.99 -20.74
CA GLN A 26 6.80 10.25 -21.39
C GLN A 26 8.30 10.51 -21.22
N GLY A 27 8.95 11.00 -22.27
CA GLY A 27 10.42 11.19 -22.31
C GLY A 27 11.18 9.96 -22.81
N LYS A 28 12.39 10.17 -23.33
CA LYS A 28 13.25 9.08 -23.85
C LYS A 28 14.30 8.68 -22.83
N MET A 29 14.27 7.43 -22.38
CA MET A 29 15.44 6.77 -21.77
C MET A 29 16.28 6.16 -22.88
N SER A 30 17.56 6.52 -22.96
CA SER A 30 18.49 6.00 -23.96
C SER A 30 19.90 6.00 -23.38
N SER A 31 20.38 4.81 -23.03
CA SER A 31 21.76 4.60 -22.58
C SER A 31 22.77 4.99 -23.66
N ARG A 32 22.46 4.73 -24.94
CA ARG A 32 23.31 5.07 -26.09
C ARG A 32 23.51 6.58 -26.28
N THR A 33 22.58 7.40 -25.80
CA THR A 33 22.68 8.87 -25.88
C THR A 33 22.94 9.51 -24.52
N GLY A 34 23.26 8.72 -23.48
CA GLY A 34 23.53 9.21 -22.12
C GLY A 34 22.31 9.62 -21.31
N ASN A 35 21.09 9.46 -21.83
CA ASN A 35 19.85 9.78 -21.11
C ASN A 35 19.43 8.59 -20.23
N VAL A 36 20.14 8.42 -19.11
CA VAL A 36 19.84 7.44 -18.08
C VAL A 36 19.02 8.11 -16.98
N VAL A 37 17.92 7.49 -16.58
CA VAL A 37 17.10 7.97 -15.47
C VAL A 37 17.58 7.30 -14.20
N GLU A 38 18.06 8.12 -13.27
CA GLU A 38 18.49 7.66 -11.95
C GLU A 38 17.30 7.54 -11.00
N ALA A 39 17.40 6.62 -10.03
CA ALA A 39 16.36 6.43 -9.03
C ALA A 39 16.19 7.68 -8.14
N GLU A 40 17.29 8.37 -7.83
CA GLU A 40 17.27 9.63 -7.07
C GLU A 40 16.48 10.70 -7.83
N TRP A 41 16.82 10.92 -9.11
CA TRP A 41 16.09 11.84 -9.97
C TRP A 41 14.58 11.51 -10.04
N LEU A 42 14.23 10.24 -10.14
CA LEU A 42 12.83 9.80 -10.22
C LEU A 42 12.04 10.18 -8.95
N ILE A 43 12.65 9.98 -7.78
CA ILE A 43 12.05 10.34 -6.48
C ILE A 43 11.98 11.86 -6.32
N ASP A 44 13.03 12.59 -6.69
CA ASP A 44 13.08 14.05 -6.62
C ASP A 44 12.04 14.70 -7.51
N GLU A 45 11.87 14.19 -8.74
CA GLU A 45 10.85 14.69 -9.65
C GLU A 45 9.43 14.40 -9.13
N ALA A 46 9.20 13.22 -8.54
CA ALA A 46 7.94 12.93 -7.86
C ALA A 46 7.69 13.87 -6.67
N LYS A 47 8.71 14.13 -5.83
CA LYS A 47 8.66 15.08 -4.69
C LYS A 47 8.32 16.49 -5.18
N LYS A 48 8.99 16.98 -6.23
CA LYS A 48 8.71 18.30 -6.84
C LYS A 48 7.27 18.41 -7.29
N ARG A 49 6.72 17.39 -7.97
CA ARG A 49 5.32 17.40 -8.43
C ARG A 49 4.33 17.34 -7.26
N ILE A 50 4.59 16.52 -6.25
CA ILE A 50 3.78 16.42 -5.03
C ILE A 50 3.75 17.75 -4.29
N SER A 51 4.89 18.39 -4.06
CA SER A 51 4.98 19.68 -3.35
C SER A 51 4.30 20.82 -4.09
N LYS A 52 4.21 20.76 -5.43
CA LYS A 52 3.43 21.72 -6.23
C LYS A 52 1.92 21.49 -6.10
N LYS A 53 1.49 20.23 -6.01
CA LYS A 53 0.08 19.84 -5.97
C LYS A 53 -0.52 19.96 -4.56
N PHE A 54 0.27 19.73 -3.53
CA PHE A 54 -0.16 19.68 -2.14
C PHE A 54 0.73 20.57 -1.26
N LYS A 55 0.13 21.32 -0.34
CA LYS A 55 0.86 22.12 0.67
C LYS A 55 1.30 21.22 1.83
N LEU A 56 2.45 20.57 1.67
CA LEU A 56 3.00 19.61 2.62
C LEU A 56 4.35 20.08 3.16
N ASP A 57 4.71 19.64 4.37
CA ASP A 57 6.08 19.77 4.85
C ASP A 57 7.02 18.84 4.06
N GLU A 58 8.31 19.19 4.05
CA GLU A 58 9.29 18.53 3.20
C GLU A 58 9.42 17.03 3.47
N ASN A 59 9.41 16.62 4.74
CA ASN A 59 9.51 15.22 5.14
C ASN A 59 8.27 14.42 4.71
N THR A 60 7.06 14.99 4.86
CA THR A 60 5.83 14.36 4.38
C THR A 60 5.84 14.21 2.86
N ALA A 61 6.27 15.24 2.12
CA ALA A 61 6.39 15.19 0.65
C ALA A 61 7.37 14.10 0.19
N GLU A 62 8.51 13.95 0.88
CA GLU A 62 9.51 12.91 0.59
C GLU A 62 8.95 11.50 0.80
N ILE A 63 8.24 11.25 1.90
CA ILE A 63 7.62 9.95 2.17
C ILE A 63 6.59 9.60 1.08
N ILE A 64 5.76 10.57 0.68
CA ILE A 64 4.73 10.36 -0.35
C ILE A 64 5.37 10.14 -1.73
N ALA A 65 6.46 10.84 -2.06
CA ALA A 65 7.19 10.66 -3.30
C ALA A 65 7.83 9.26 -3.38
N ALA A 66 8.50 8.83 -2.32
CA ALA A 66 9.03 7.48 -2.23
C ALA A 66 7.92 6.42 -2.33
N ALA A 67 6.77 6.64 -1.69
CA ALA A 67 5.62 5.76 -1.80
C ALA A 67 5.07 5.69 -3.23
N ALA A 68 4.93 6.82 -3.92
CA ALA A 68 4.48 6.90 -5.30
C ALA A 68 5.37 6.07 -6.25
N VAL A 69 6.68 6.27 -6.16
CA VAL A 69 7.65 5.55 -7.00
C VAL A 69 7.66 4.06 -6.66
N LYS A 70 7.87 3.69 -5.39
CA LYS A 70 7.96 2.28 -4.98
C LYS A 70 6.68 1.50 -5.30
N TYR A 71 5.52 2.09 -5.01
CA TYR A 71 4.25 1.43 -5.26
C TYR A 71 4.00 1.24 -6.76
N SER A 72 4.31 2.25 -7.58
CA SER A 72 4.18 2.15 -9.04
C SER A 72 4.97 0.98 -9.61
N PHE A 73 6.12 0.64 -9.02
CA PHE A 73 6.92 -0.50 -9.44
C PHE A 73 6.32 -1.80 -8.90
N LEU A 74 6.03 -1.84 -7.59
CA LEU A 74 5.62 -3.05 -6.87
C LEU A 74 4.19 -3.52 -7.20
N LYS A 75 3.30 -2.66 -7.73
CA LYS A 75 1.94 -3.07 -8.11
C LYS A 75 1.89 -3.93 -9.38
N ASN A 76 2.96 -3.94 -10.17
CA ASN A 76 3.06 -4.72 -11.39
C ASN A 76 3.68 -6.09 -11.11
N ASN A 77 3.27 -7.10 -11.87
CA ASN A 77 3.95 -8.40 -11.84
C ASN A 77 5.42 -8.22 -12.27
N VAL A 78 6.33 -8.92 -11.61
CA VAL A 78 7.78 -8.85 -11.88
C VAL A 78 8.12 -9.17 -13.34
N PHE A 79 7.31 -10.01 -14.01
CA PHE A 79 7.46 -10.40 -15.41
C PHE A 79 6.74 -9.47 -16.39
N SER A 80 6.28 -8.30 -15.94
CA SER A 80 5.59 -7.32 -16.80
C SER A 80 6.41 -6.05 -16.93
N GLN A 81 6.50 -5.53 -18.16
CA GLN A 81 7.11 -4.22 -18.40
C GLN A 81 6.33 -3.12 -17.69
N ILE A 82 7.05 -2.19 -17.08
CA ILE A 82 6.45 -1.09 -16.32
C ILE A 82 6.52 0.17 -17.16
N ALA A 83 5.37 0.75 -17.51
CA ALA A 83 5.28 2.08 -18.10
C ALA A 83 5.03 3.10 -16.99
N PHE A 84 6.10 3.61 -16.38
CA PHE A 84 6.02 4.56 -15.28
C PHE A 84 5.46 5.91 -15.75
N ASP A 85 4.41 6.35 -15.07
CA ASP A 85 3.72 7.61 -15.30
C ASP A 85 3.70 8.42 -13.99
N PHE A 86 4.25 9.62 -14.03
CA PHE A 86 4.32 10.47 -12.84
C PHE A 86 2.92 10.87 -12.35
N ASP A 87 2.02 11.24 -13.25
CA ASP A 87 0.72 11.79 -12.90
C ASP A 87 -0.17 10.71 -12.27
N GLU A 88 -0.09 9.49 -12.79
CA GLU A 88 -0.71 8.32 -12.18
C GLU A 88 -0.09 7.99 -10.82
N SER A 89 1.25 7.97 -10.73
CA SER A 89 1.96 7.53 -9.52
C SER A 89 1.70 8.44 -8.31
N ILE A 90 1.52 9.75 -8.53
CA ILE A 90 1.32 10.75 -7.47
C ILE A 90 -0.17 11.03 -7.17
N SER A 91 -1.09 10.36 -7.87
CA SER A 91 -2.52 10.60 -7.73
C SER A 91 -3.04 10.22 -6.34
N LEU A 92 -4.01 10.97 -5.80
CA LEU A 92 -4.78 10.57 -4.61
C LEU A 92 -6.05 9.81 -4.97
N GLU A 93 -6.21 9.48 -6.24
CA GLU A 93 -7.30 8.69 -6.81
C GLU A 93 -6.72 7.57 -7.65
N GLY A 94 -7.41 6.43 -7.74
CA GLY A 94 -6.91 5.29 -8.49
C GLY A 94 -5.82 4.49 -7.76
N ASN A 95 -5.15 3.61 -8.49
CA ASN A 95 -4.23 2.60 -7.95
C ASN A 95 -2.81 3.16 -7.77
N SER A 96 -2.58 3.89 -6.67
CA SER A 96 -1.32 4.59 -6.37
C SER A 96 -0.88 4.44 -4.90
N GLY A 97 0.41 4.70 -4.64
CA GLY A 97 0.96 4.73 -3.28
C GLY A 97 0.36 5.84 -2.41
N PRO A 98 0.24 7.08 -2.91
CA PRO A 98 -0.40 8.17 -2.17
C PRO A 98 -1.88 7.91 -1.85
N TYR A 99 -2.63 7.21 -2.70
CA TYR A 99 -4.00 6.78 -2.39
C TYR A 99 -4.06 5.87 -1.15
N LEU A 100 -3.12 4.92 -1.04
CA LEU A 100 -3.02 4.04 0.13
C LEU A 100 -2.64 4.81 1.39
N LEU A 101 -1.67 5.73 1.29
CA LEU A 101 -1.27 6.59 2.41
C LEU A 101 -2.42 7.47 2.88
N TYR A 102 -3.16 8.07 1.95
CA TYR A 102 -4.31 8.90 2.26
C TYR A 102 -5.42 8.10 2.96
N THR A 103 -5.67 6.87 2.48
CA THR A 103 -6.60 5.94 3.15
C THR A 103 -6.13 5.60 4.56
N PHE A 104 -4.83 5.34 4.76
CA PHE A 104 -4.27 5.12 6.08
C PHE A 104 -4.46 6.34 7.00
N VAL A 105 -4.14 7.56 6.55
CA VAL A 105 -4.34 8.80 7.32
C VAL A 105 -5.80 9.00 7.70
N ARG A 106 -6.75 8.66 6.83
CA ARG A 106 -8.18 8.68 7.14
C ARG A 106 -8.52 7.76 8.31
N THR A 107 -7.99 6.54 8.36
CA THR A 107 -8.19 5.63 9.51
C THR A 107 -7.65 6.23 10.80
N GLN A 108 -6.48 6.87 10.75
CA GLN A 108 -5.85 7.51 11.91
C GLN A 108 -6.68 8.70 12.40
N SER A 109 -7.24 9.48 11.46
CA SER A 109 -8.09 10.63 11.76
C SER A 109 -9.36 10.22 12.51
N VAL A 110 -9.98 9.09 12.14
CA VAL A 110 -11.12 8.52 12.89
C VAL A 110 -10.72 8.14 14.30
N LEU A 111 -9.57 7.47 14.47
CA LEU A 111 -9.08 7.04 15.79
C LEU A 111 -8.73 8.23 16.69
N LYS A 112 -8.14 9.30 16.14
CA LYS A 112 -7.84 10.54 16.87
C LYS A 112 -9.11 11.23 17.38
N LYS A 113 -10.21 11.17 16.61
CA LYS A 113 -11.51 11.75 16.99
C LYS A 113 -12.31 10.87 17.94
N ALA A 114 -11.99 9.58 18.05
CA ALA A 114 -12.64 8.69 18.99
C ALA A 114 -12.18 9.02 20.42
N THR A 115 -13.10 9.50 21.25
CA THR A 115 -12.83 9.87 22.65
C THR A 115 -12.56 8.68 23.58
N THR A 116 -12.82 7.46 23.11
CA THR A 116 -12.70 6.23 23.90
C THR A 116 -11.88 5.18 23.16
N ARG A 117 -10.88 4.60 23.85
CA ARG A 117 -10.19 3.41 23.37
C ARG A 117 -11.11 2.21 23.53
N VAL A 118 -11.63 1.70 22.41
CA VAL A 118 -12.46 0.49 22.39
C VAL A 118 -11.57 -0.72 22.59
N ARG A 119 -11.77 -1.48 23.67
CA ARG A 119 -11.14 -2.79 23.86
C ARG A 119 -12.01 -3.88 23.22
N PRO A 120 -11.42 -4.94 22.65
CA PRO A 120 -12.19 -6.12 22.26
C PRO A 120 -12.87 -6.68 23.51
N GLN A 121 -14.19 -6.55 23.58
CA GLN A 121 -15.03 -7.27 24.52
C GLN A 121 -15.96 -8.16 23.70
N GLN A 122 -16.42 -9.26 24.30
CA GLN A 122 -17.50 -10.06 23.72
C GLN A 122 -18.68 -9.13 23.46
N SER A 123 -18.84 -8.74 22.21
CA SER A 123 -19.92 -7.89 21.76
C SER A 123 -21.03 -8.85 21.40
N GLY A 124 -22.23 -8.66 21.98
CA GLY A 124 -23.41 -9.39 21.51
C GLY A 124 -23.59 -9.18 20.00
N THR A 125 -24.36 -10.04 19.35
CA THR A 125 -24.55 -10.07 17.88
C THR A 125 -24.83 -8.67 17.31
N VAL A 126 -23.93 -8.14 16.48
CA VAL A 126 -24.13 -6.88 15.74
C VAL A 126 -24.65 -7.24 14.35
N SER A 127 -25.70 -6.58 13.90
CA SER A 127 -26.16 -6.73 12.51
C SER A 127 -25.18 -6.04 11.59
N LEU A 128 -24.54 -6.80 10.70
CA LEU A 128 -23.52 -6.29 9.80
C LEU A 128 -24.13 -5.87 8.46
N ASN A 129 -23.79 -4.67 8.00
CA ASN A 129 -24.11 -4.25 6.64
C ASN A 129 -23.17 -4.92 5.60
N PRO A 130 -23.48 -4.84 4.30
CA PRO A 130 -22.68 -5.46 3.25
C PRO A 130 -21.23 -4.99 3.24
N GLU A 131 -20.96 -3.69 3.43
CA GLU A 131 -19.61 -3.13 3.43
C GLU A 131 -18.78 -3.60 4.64
N GLU A 132 -19.40 -3.74 5.81
CA GLU A 132 -18.75 -4.28 7.01
C GLU A 132 -18.38 -5.76 6.84
N LYS A 133 -19.27 -6.57 6.25
CA LYS A 133 -18.99 -7.98 5.93
C LYS A 133 -17.83 -8.09 4.95
N GLU A 134 -17.80 -7.22 3.96
CA GLU A 134 -16.76 -7.24 2.93
C GLU A 134 -15.39 -6.85 3.49
N LEU A 135 -15.34 -5.84 4.37
CA LEU A 135 -14.11 -5.51 5.08
C LEU A 135 -13.62 -6.67 5.96
N LEU A 136 -14.51 -7.34 6.69
CA LEU A 136 -14.14 -8.49 7.51
C LEU A 136 -13.53 -9.62 6.67
N ARG A 137 -14.09 -9.90 5.48
CA ARG A 137 -13.53 -10.89 4.55
C ARG A 137 -12.13 -10.52 4.09
N MET A 138 -11.93 -9.26 3.67
CA MET A 138 -10.60 -8.78 3.28
C MET A 138 -9.59 -8.95 4.42
N LEU A 139 -9.95 -8.50 5.63
CA LEU A 139 -9.09 -8.60 6.79
C LEU A 139 -8.72 -10.05 7.13
N HIS A 140 -9.63 -11.01 6.89
CA HIS A 140 -9.39 -12.43 7.12
C HIS A 140 -8.36 -13.00 6.14
N ILE A 141 -8.46 -12.69 4.84
CA ILE A 141 -7.59 -13.26 3.81
C ILE A 141 -6.18 -12.65 3.76
N PHE A 142 -5.91 -11.55 4.49
CA PHE A 142 -4.63 -10.86 4.42
C PHE A 142 -3.41 -11.78 4.64
N SER A 143 -3.48 -12.69 5.61
CA SER A 143 -2.39 -13.62 5.89
C SER A 143 -2.14 -14.61 4.76
N GLU A 144 -3.19 -15.02 4.06
CA GLU A 144 -3.10 -15.93 2.90
C GLU A 144 -2.42 -15.19 1.74
N ILE A 145 -2.82 -13.94 1.48
CA ILE A 145 -2.18 -13.09 0.46
C ILE A 145 -0.69 -12.89 0.75
N VAL A 146 -0.31 -12.67 2.01
CA VAL A 146 1.11 -12.53 2.39
C VAL A 146 1.86 -13.83 2.15
N PHE A 147 1.26 -14.98 2.48
CA PHE A 147 1.87 -16.29 2.24
C PHE A 147 2.05 -16.57 0.74
N GLU A 148 1.04 -16.28 -0.08
CA GLU A 148 1.10 -16.42 -1.54
C GLU A 148 2.15 -15.51 -2.16
N ALA A 149 2.21 -14.25 -1.72
CA ALA A 149 3.22 -13.29 -2.17
C ALA A 149 4.65 -13.78 -1.86
N ALA A 150 4.86 -14.34 -0.66
CA ALA A 150 6.15 -14.90 -0.27
C ALA A 150 6.50 -16.15 -1.08
N LYS A 151 5.55 -17.08 -1.22
CA LYS A 151 5.74 -18.34 -1.97
C LYS A 151 6.09 -18.08 -3.44
N ASN A 152 5.45 -17.08 -4.05
CA ASN A 152 5.58 -16.78 -5.47
C ASN A 152 6.54 -15.61 -5.77
N TYR A 153 7.27 -15.09 -4.77
CA TYR A 153 8.13 -13.91 -4.91
C TYR A 153 7.42 -12.72 -5.61
N SER A 154 6.13 -12.54 -5.31
CA SER A 154 5.19 -11.67 -6.04
C SER A 154 4.65 -10.56 -5.13
N PRO A 155 5.40 -9.47 -4.90
CA PRO A 155 4.97 -8.37 -4.03
C PRO A 155 3.73 -7.62 -4.54
N ASN A 156 3.42 -7.72 -5.84
CA ASN A 156 2.22 -7.14 -6.43
C ASN A 156 0.92 -7.71 -5.86
N LEU A 157 0.93 -8.93 -5.34
CA LEU A 157 -0.22 -9.49 -4.64
C LEU A 157 -0.58 -8.66 -3.39
N ILE A 158 0.43 -8.24 -2.62
CA ILE A 158 0.23 -7.37 -1.45
C ILE A 158 -0.22 -5.98 -1.90
N ALA A 159 0.42 -5.41 -2.92
CA ALA A 159 0.07 -4.08 -3.43
C ALA A 159 -1.40 -4.01 -3.88
N ASN A 160 -1.83 -4.96 -4.73
CA ASN A 160 -3.19 -5.00 -5.26
C ASN A 160 -4.22 -5.30 -4.15
N TYR A 161 -3.91 -6.22 -3.22
CA TYR A 161 -4.75 -6.44 -2.05
C TYR A 161 -4.96 -5.17 -1.21
N LEU A 162 -3.90 -4.39 -0.98
CA LEU A 162 -4.01 -3.14 -0.23
C LEU A 162 -4.86 -2.11 -0.96
N TYR A 163 -4.77 -2.04 -2.28
CA TYR A 163 -5.62 -1.19 -3.10
C TYR A 163 -7.09 -1.56 -2.96
N ASP A 164 -7.42 -2.85 -3.11
CA ASP A 164 -8.79 -3.34 -2.97
C ASP A 164 -9.34 -3.11 -1.56
N LEU A 165 -8.53 -3.37 -0.52
CA LEU A 165 -8.89 -3.08 0.87
C LEU A 165 -9.16 -1.58 1.07
N ALA A 166 -8.32 -0.72 0.50
CA ALA A 166 -8.47 0.73 0.60
C ALA A 166 -9.76 1.21 -0.11
N GLN A 167 -10.08 0.67 -1.28
CA GLN A 167 -11.34 0.96 -1.99
C GLN A 167 -12.56 0.56 -1.15
N LYS A 168 -12.57 -0.67 -0.62
CA LYS A 168 -13.67 -1.19 0.22
C LYS A 168 -13.82 -0.38 1.51
N TYR A 169 -12.71 0.01 2.14
CA TYR A 169 -12.74 0.86 3.33
C TYR A 169 -13.28 2.26 3.02
N ASN A 170 -12.88 2.86 1.91
CA ASN A 170 -13.35 4.19 1.53
C ASN A 170 -14.86 4.19 1.20
N LEU A 171 -15.36 3.12 0.56
CA LEU A 171 -16.80 2.93 0.36
C LEU A 171 -17.55 2.78 1.69
N PHE A 172 -17.04 1.95 2.60
CA PHE A 172 -17.59 1.82 3.96
C PHE A 172 -17.64 3.17 4.68
N TYR A 173 -16.53 3.91 4.67
CA TYR A 173 -16.42 5.21 5.34
C TYR A 173 -17.38 6.25 4.76
N GLN A 174 -17.61 6.23 3.44
CA GLN A 174 -18.54 7.13 2.76
C GLN A 174 -19.99 6.82 3.12
N LYS A 175 -20.37 5.53 3.18
CA LYS A 175 -21.77 5.12 3.42
C LYS A 175 -22.15 5.10 4.89
N HIS A 176 -21.21 4.82 5.79
CA HIS A 176 -21.50 4.46 7.18
C HIS A 176 -20.74 5.37 8.15
N LYS A 177 -21.47 6.24 8.85
CA LYS A 177 -20.88 7.09 9.88
C LYS A 177 -20.38 6.25 11.06
N ILE A 178 -19.09 6.37 11.37
CA ILE A 178 -18.46 5.60 12.45
C ILE A 178 -18.78 6.19 13.83
N LEU A 179 -18.59 7.50 14.00
CA LEU A 179 -18.65 8.16 15.31
C LEU A 179 -20.07 8.53 15.77
N GLU A 180 -21.00 8.63 14.84
CA GLU A 180 -22.41 9.01 15.07
C GLU A 180 -23.36 7.79 15.18
N ALA A 181 -22.84 6.56 15.10
CA ALA A 181 -23.65 5.36 15.26
C ALA A 181 -24.04 5.12 16.74
N ASP A 182 -25.01 4.24 16.97
CA ASP A 182 -25.33 3.76 18.32
C ASP A 182 -24.09 3.14 18.99
N GLU A 183 -24.04 3.15 20.32
CA GLU A 183 -22.84 2.77 21.08
C GLU A 183 -22.30 1.38 20.72
N LYS A 184 -23.17 0.41 20.42
CA LYS A 184 -22.74 -0.95 20.07
C LYS A 184 -22.11 -0.97 18.67
N THR A 185 -22.79 -0.39 17.68
CA THR A 185 -22.30 -0.29 16.30
C THR A 185 -21.05 0.57 16.19
N LYS A 186 -21.00 1.70 16.89
CA LYS A 186 -19.84 2.59 16.97
C LYS A 186 -18.61 1.85 17.50
N LYS A 187 -18.74 1.08 18.60
CA LYS A 187 -17.65 0.25 19.13
C LYS A 187 -17.15 -0.77 18.09
N PHE A 188 -18.07 -1.47 17.43
CA PHE A 188 -17.72 -2.42 16.38
C PHE A 188 -16.99 -1.74 15.21
N ARG A 189 -17.52 -0.64 14.68
CA ARG A 189 -16.92 0.11 13.56
C ARG A 189 -15.56 0.70 13.90
N LEU A 190 -15.34 1.13 15.15
CA LEU A 190 -14.02 1.57 15.62
C LEU A 190 -13.01 0.41 15.66
N LEU A 191 -13.43 -0.80 16.07
CA LEU A 191 -12.58 -1.99 16.00
C LEU A 191 -12.27 -2.37 14.54
N LEU A 192 -13.27 -2.32 13.65
CA LEU A 192 -13.09 -2.59 12.22
C LEU A 192 -12.13 -1.59 11.57
N ASN A 193 -12.27 -0.30 11.87
CA ASN A 193 -11.33 0.75 11.46
C ASN A 193 -9.92 0.49 12.00
N THR A 194 -9.80 0.11 13.28
CA THR A 194 -8.50 -0.20 13.89
C THR A 194 -7.83 -1.40 13.23
N ALA A 195 -8.58 -2.46 12.92
CA ALA A 195 -8.07 -3.64 12.24
C ALA A 195 -7.60 -3.29 10.82
N THR A 196 -8.41 -2.51 10.09
CA THR A 196 -8.06 -2.00 8.75
C THR A 196 -6.79 -1.16 8.77
N ALA A 197 -6.67 -0.23 9.70
CA ALA A 197 -5.47 0.58 9.88
C ALA A 197 -4.21 -0.28 10.11
N LYS A 198 -4.32 -1.32 10.95
CA LYS A 198 -3.21 -2.24 11.23
C LYS A 198 -2.80 -3.04 10.00
N VAL A 199 -3.76 -3.55 9.23
CA VAL A 199 -3.49 -4.32 8.00
C VAL A 199 -2.85 -3.43 6.94
N ILE A 200 -3.38 -2.23 6.69
CA ILE A 200 -2.79 -1.28 5.74
C ILE A 200 -1.35 -0.94 6.15
N LYS A 201 -1.12 -0.62 7.43
CA LYS A 201 0.23 -0.32 7.94
C LYS A 201 1.21 -1.49 7.75
N LYS A 202 0.78 -2.71 8.05
CA LYS A 202 1.61 -3.91 7.87
C LYS A 202 1.91 -4.19 6.41
N GLY A 203 0.91 -4.09 5.52
CA GLY A 203 1.13 -4.29 4.09
C GLY A 203 2.07 -3.23 3.50
N LEU A 204 1.89 -1.96 3.84
CA LEU A 204 2.82 -0.89 3.43
C LEU A 204 4.24 -1.15 3.94
N TYR A 205 4.38 -1.62 5.18
CA TYR A 205 5.68 -2.02 5.73
C TYR A 205 6.32 -3.18 4.94
N LEU A 206 5.54 -4.20 4.54
CA LEU A 206 6.04 -5.32 3.71
C LEU A 206 6.51 -4.84 2.32
N LEU A 207 5.90 -3.78 1.78
CA LEU A 207 6.33 -3.12 0.55
C LEU A 207 7.49 -2.11 0.78
N GLY A 208 7.95 -1.97 2.03
CA GLY A 208 8.96 -1.00 2.44
C GLY A 208 8.52 0.46 2.30
N ILE A 209 7.21 0.74 2.33
CA ILE A 209 6.64 2.07 2.22
C ILE A 209 6.39 2.60 3.64
N LYS A 210 6.99 3.75 3.96
CA LYS A 210 6.76 4.45 5.23
C LYS A 210 5.36 5.09 5.24
N THR A 211 4.75 5.17 6.42
CA THR A 211 3.46 5.84 6.61
C THR A 211 3.64 7.28 7.07
N VAL A 212 2.62 8.10 6.86
CA VAL A 212 2.52 9.47 7.37
C VAL A 212 1.35 9.61 8.34
N GLU A 213 1.42 10.58 9.26
CA GLU A 213 0.36 10.82 10.24
C GLU A 213 -0.72 11.79 9.77
N LYS A 214 -0.39 12.59 8.75
CA LYS A 214 -1.24 13.61 8.14
C LYS A 214 -0.88 13.74 6.65
N MET A 215 -1.87 14.07 5.83
CA MET A 215 -1.81 14.42 4.41
C MET A 215 -2.87 15.46 4.12
#